data_AF-A0A918Y3L5-F1
#
_entry.id   AF-A0A918Y3L5-F1
#
_cell.length_a   1.000
_cell.length_b   1.000
_cell.length_c   1.000
_cell.angle_alpha   90.00
_cell.angle_beta   90.00
_cell.angle_gamma   90.00
#
_symmetry.space_group_name_H-M   'P 1'
#
loop_
_entity.id
_entity.type
_entity.pdbx_description
1 polymer ?
#
loop_
_entity_poly.entity_id
_entity_poly.type
_entity_poly.pdbx_seq_one_letter_code
_entity_poly.pdbx_strand_id
1 'polypeptide(L)'
;MPMPNFDHYQAQSGWTAGRRAQAQVEARARFEQDWHAAQVAEAQRQQQLASYRREYQQWADAQLAEVRRHNAGVAELTEGVRRRDPDAVVEYFSAALYASTAWPEGFPRQVAAAYDSAAGQLVLDWELPSCSVVPEAKSVRYMYAADQHKESPRPVTQRRALYREVLAQCMLLVLHELFAADEPGALESVTLNGFVDGHDPTTGRPGRIYLATVMAPHSVFRDLHLAQVDACSCLADALRGQLSARPDQLTPVRPSRRPQDVGNRVVTHGSDEDPDLYEMDPIAFENLVADLFRAMGMQAVTTQRSNDGGVDVDALDPAPIRGGKIVVQVKRYRNTVPPTAVRDLYGTVQDAGANKGVLVTTSRFGPGSHTFANGKPLELIPGAELVDLLHRHGLRGRLGDGSRRSAAQPAPTVPDTRLPDDYNVLGMSWTGSVALDVCALVCRGNRVLSDDHFVFFNNPQTPDGTVRALPATAPDKAAIRVSFDALPDEADRFVLVAAIDPEVDPDADLSGFTDACIRLLDPGMTELGRLEVSDGRPRETALVLGSFRRRANGDWDFVLGGKGYTGGLEELVKDYGIEVE
;
A
#
# COMPACT_ATOMS: atom_id res chain seq x y z
N MET A 1 -18.40 -38.99 -1.50
CA MET A 1 -19.48 -40.01 -1.55
C MET A 1 -19.34 -40.92 -0.35
N PRO A 2 -20.43 -41.27 0.35
CA PRO A 2 -20.39 -42.31 1.37
C PRO A 2 -20.13 -43.68 0.73
N MET A 3 -19.44 -44.58 1.42
CA MET A 3 -19.27 -45.97 0.98
C MET A 3 -20.65 -46.62 0.79
N PRO A 4 -20.94 -47.23 -0.38
CA PRO A 4 -22.23 -47.86 -0.61
C PRO A 4 -22.42 -49.06 0.31
N ASN A 5 -23.64 -49.25 0.80
CA ASN A 5 -24.04 -50.44 1.54
C ASN A 5 -24.71 -51.44 0.57
N PHE A 6 -24.21 -52.68 0.53
CA PHE A 6 -24.71 -53.73 -0.37
C PHE A 6 -26.21 -54.02 -0.15
N ASP A 7 -26.69 -53.88 1.09
CA ASP A 7 -28.10 -54.14 1.44
C ASP A 7 -29.09 -53.22 0.70
N HIS A 8 -28.63 -52.06 0.23
CA HIS A 8 -29.47 -51.11 -0.51
C HIS A 8 -29.60 -51.45 -2.01
N TYR A 9 -28.83 -52.41 -2.51
CA TYR A 9 -28.82 -52.81 -3.93
C TYR A 9 -29.64 -54.08 -4.19
N GLN A 10 -30.41 -54.59 -3.21
CA GLN A 10 -31.19 -55.82 -3.39
C GLN A 10 -32.23 -55.71 -4.52
N ALA A 11 -32.27 -56.73 -5.39
CA ALA A 11 -33.19 -56.80 -6.52
C ALA A 11 -34.66 -56.96 -6.08
N GLN A 12 -35.53 -56.03 -6.47
CA GLN A 12 -36.98 -56.19 -6.31
C GLN A 12 -37.51 -57.30 -7.24
N SER A 13 -38.39 -58.14 -6.67
CA SER A 13 -38.77 -59.47 -7.16
C SER A 13 -39.27 -59.56 -8.61
N GLY A 14 -38.52 -60.27 -9.46
CA GLY A 14 -39.01 -60.78 -10.75
C GLY A 14 -39.73 -62.12 -10.62
N TRP A 15 -40.94 -62.23 -11.20
CA TRP A 15 -41.83 -63.39 -11.10
C TRP A 15 -41.34 -64.67 -11.85
N THR A 16 -40.17 -64.64 -12.49
CA THR A 16 -39.54 -65.81 -13.16
C THR A 16 -38.06 -65.95 -12.79
N ALA A 17 -37.55 -67.19 -12.74
CA ALA A 17 -36.19 -67.50 -12.28
C ALA A 17 -35.08 -66.81 -13.11
N GLY A 18 -35.26 -66.70 -14.44
CA GLY A 18 -34.32 -66.02 -15.32
C GLY A 18 -34.21 -64.51 -15.07
N ARG A 19 -35.32 -63.81 -14.83
CA ARG A 19 -35.31 -62.37 -14.53
C ARG A 19 -34.72 -62.06 -13.15
N ARG A 20 -34.88 -62.97 -12.18
CA ARG A 20 -34.28 -62.82 -10.84
C ARG A 20 -32.75 -62.92 -10.85
N ALA A 21 -32.21 -63.87 -11.61
CA ALA A 21 -30.76 -64.01 -11.77
C ALA A 21 -30.16 -62.79 -12.48
N GLN A 22 -30.84 -62.27 -13.51
CA GLN A 22 -30.39 -61.08 -14.24
C GLN A 22 -30.43 -59.82 -13.37
N ALA A 23 -31.50 -59.61 -12.59
CA ALA A 23 -31.60 -58.48 -11.67
C ALA A 23 -30.56 -58.53 -10.53
N GLN A 24 -30.15 -59.72 -10.08
CA GLN A 24 -29.07 -59.87 -9.09
C GLN A 24 -27.69 -59.55 -9.66
N VAL A 25 -27.44 -59.91 -10.93
CA VAL A 25 -26.19 -59.56 -11.63
C VAL A 25 -26.10 -58.05 -11.83
N GLU A 26 -27.19 -57.40 -12.25
CA GLU A 26 -27.27 -55.95 -12.42
C GLU A 26 -27.09 -55.19 -11.08
N ALA A 27 -27.73 -55.66 -10.01
CA ALA A 27 -27.57 -55.13 -8.66
C ALA A 27 -26.11 -55.18 -8.17
N ARG A 28 -25.45 -56.32 -8.39
CA ARG A 28 -24.05 -56.51 -7.99
C ARG A 28 -23.10 -55.65 -8.82
N ALA A 29 -23.32 -55.56 -10.13
CA ALA A 29 -22.53 -54.71 -11.00
C ALA A 29 -22.64 -53.22 -10.61
N ARG A 30 -23.86 -52.77 -10.25
CA ARG A 30 -24.08 -51.39 -9.77
C ARG A 30 -23.39 -51.13 -8.44
N PHE A 31 -23.46 -52.06 -7.49
CA PHE A 31 -22.74 -51.94 -6.22
C PHE A 31 -21.21 -51.89 -6.42
N GLU A 32 -20.66 -52.75 -7.28
CA GLU A 32 -19.22 -52.76 -7.57
C GLU A 32 -18.78 -51.44 -8.23
N GLN A 33 -19.58 -50.89 -9.14
CA GLN A 33 -19.34 -49.57 -9.74
C GLN A 33 -19.38 -48.45 -8.68
N ASP A 34 -20.41 -48.41 -7.84
CA ASP A 34 -20.57 -47.38 -6.81
C ASP A 34 -19.49 -47.51 -5.72
N TRP A 35 -19.02 -48.73 -5.43
CA TRP A 35 -17.95 -48.99 -4.47
C TRP A 35 -16.59 -48.52 -4.99
N HIS A 36 -16.29 -48.80 -6.26
CA HIS A 36 -15.09 -48.28 -6.92
C HIS A 36 -15.14 -46.74 -7.01
N ALA A 37 -16.29 -46.16 -7.33
CA ALA A 37 -16.47 -44.71 -7.34
C ALA A 37 -16.24 -44.08 -5.95
N ALA A 38 -16.74 -44.71 -4.89
CA ALA A 38 -16.52 -44.26 -3.51
C ALA A 38 -15.04 -44.36 -3.08
N GLN A 39 -14.33 -45.42 -3.47
CA GLN A 39 -12.89 -45.54 -3.20
C GLN A 39 -12.07 -44.48 -3.92
N VAL A 40 -12.36 -44.22 -5.20
CA VAL A 40 -11.68 -43.15 -5.96
C VAL A 40 -11.95 -41.79 -5.32
N ALA A 41 -13.18 -41.52 -4.90
CA ALA A 41 -13.54 -40.27 -4.22
C ALA A 41 -12.83 -40.10 -2.87
N GLU A 42 -12.69 -41.17 -2.07
CA GLU A 42 -11.97 -41.11 -0.79
C GLU A 42 -10.46 -40.93 -0.98
N ALA A 43 -9.87 -41.60 -1.99
CA ALA A 43 -8.47 -41.39 -2.33
C ALA A 43 -8.21 -39.94 -2.79
N GLN A 44 -9.10 -39.37 -3.60
CA GLN A 44 -9.04 -37.97 -4.02
C GLN A 44 -9.17 -37.01 -2.82
N ARG A 45 -10.11 -37.27 -1.90
CA ARG A 45 -10.28 -36.47 -0.67
C ARG A 45 -9.03 -36.49 0.20
N GLN A 46 -8.38 -37.65 0.35
CA GLN A 46 -7.15 -37.79 1.13
C GLN A 46 -5.98 -37.05 0.47
N GLN A 47 -5.88 -37.10 -0.86
CA GLN A 47 -4.87 -36.33 -1.61
C GLN A 47 -5.09 -34.82 -1.47
N GLN A 48 -6.33 -34.34 -1.58
CA GLN A 48 -6.69 -32.94 -1.36
C GLN A 48 -6.40 -32.50 0.08
N LEU A 49 -6.74 -33.31 1.09
CA LEU A 49 -6.42 -32.99 2.48
C LEU A 49 -4.90 -32.90 2.70
N ALA A 50 -4.12 -33.76 2.05
CA ALA A 50 -2.67 -33.73 2.12
C ALA A 50 -2.06 -32.52 1.37
N SER A 51 -2.64 -32.06 0.25
CA SER A 51 -2.22 -30.81 -0.39
C SER A 51 -2.52 -29.61 0.50
N TYR A 52 -3.76 -29.50 1.01
CA TYR A 52 -4.14 -28.40 1.90
C TYR A 52 -3.28 -28.33 3.16
N ARG A 53 -2.95 -29.47 3.78
CA ARG A 53 -2.05 -29.48 4.95
C ARG A 53 -0.64 -28.99 4.61
N ARG A 54 -0.12 -29.33 3.43
CA ARG A 54 1.19 -28.85 2.96
C ARG A 54 1.17 -27.36 2.68
N GLU A 55 0.14 -26.87 1.99
CA GLU A 55 -0.04 -25.43 1.71
C GLU A 55 -0.14 -24.63 3.02
N TYR A 56 -0.94 -25.10 3.98
CA TYR A 56 -1.06 -24.47 5.29
C TYR A 56 0.28 -24.46 6.05
N GLN A 57 1.02 -25.57 6.04
CA GLN A 57 2.34 -25.64 6.67
C GLN A 57 3.33 -24.69 6.02
N GLN A 58 3.38 -24.63 4.69
CA GLN A 58 4.24 -23.70 3.96
C GLN A 58 3.90 -22.24 4.30
N TRP A 59 2.61 -21.90 4.34
CA TRP A 59 2.16 -20.57 4.74
C TRP A 59 2.56 -20.25 6.20
N ALA A 60 2.33 -21.17 7.14
CA ALA A 60 2.68 -20.96 8.54
C ALA A 60 4.19 -20.84 8.77
N ASP A 61 4.99 -21.65 8.07
CA ASP A 61 6.45 -21.59 8.12
C ASP A 61 6.99 -20.28 7.51
N ALA A 62 6.37 -19.80 6.43
CA ALA A 62 6.73 -18.51 5.83
C ALA A 62 6.45 -17.33 6.79
N GLN A 63 5.28 -17.31 7.44
CA GLN A 63 4.93 -16.31 8.44
C GLN A 63 5.89 -16.35 9.64
N LEU A 64 6.21 -17.55 10.14
CA LEU A 64 7.17 -17.70 11.23
C LEU A 64 8.58 -17.27 10.83
N ALA A 65 8.99 -17.52 9.60
CA ALA A 65 10.29 -17.09 9.08
C ALA A 65 10.38 -15.56 8.97
N GLU A 66 9.28 -14.88 8.61
CA GLU A 66 9.20 -13.42 8.61
C GLU A 66 9.34 -12.83 10.02
N VAL A 67 8.58 -13.35 10.99
CA VAL A 67 8.69 -12.94 12.40
C VAL A 67 10.11 -13.17 12.93
N ARG A 68 10.74 -14.30 12.60
CA ARG A 68 12.13 -14.59 13.00
C ARG A 68 13.12 -13.62 12.37
N ARG A 69 12.96 -13.26 11.09
CA ARG A 69 13.82 -12.27 10.43
C ARG A 69 13.67 -10.90 11.07
N HIS A 70 12.44 -10.46 11.35
CA HIS A 70 12.19 -9.20 12.03
C HIS A 70 12.85 -9.17 13.43
N ASN A 71 12.62 -10.21 14.24
CA ASN A 71 13.22 -10.31 15.58
C ASN A 71 14.75 -10.38 15.54
N ALA A 72 15.32 -11.05 14.53
CA ALA A 72 16.77 -11.06 14.33
C ALA A 72 17.31 -9.67 14.00
N GLY A 73 16.63 -8.90 13.15
CA GLY A 73 16.98 -7.51 12.86
C GLY A 73 16.93 -6.60 14.09
N VAL A 74 15.87 -6.71 14.92
CA VAL A 74 15.77 -5.96 16.18
C VAL A 74 16.91 -6.31 17.14
N ALA A 75 17.26 -7.60 17.23
CA ALA A 75 18.38 -8.05 18.06
C ALA A 75 19.73 -7.54 17.54
N GLU A 76 19.94 -7.55 16.23
CA GLU A 76 21.14 -7.03 15.58
C GLU A 76 21.29 -5.53 15.80
N LEU A 77 20.21 -4.75 15.62
CA LEU A 77 20.18 -3.31 15.88
C LEU A 77 20.54 -3.02 17.33
N THR A 78 19.87 -3.68 18.29
CA THR A 78 20.11 -3.48 19.74
C THR A 78 21.55 -3.79 20.11
N GLU A 79 22.12 -4.86 19.56
CA GLU A 79 23.50 -5.22 19.81
C GLU A 79 24.49 -4.26 19.11
N GLY A 80 24.14 -3.72 17.93
CA GLY A 80 24.86 -2.62 17.30
C GLY A 80 24.94 -1.38 18.19
N VAL A 81 23.83 -0.99 18.82
CA VAL A 81 23.77 0.12 19.77
C VAL A 81 24.72 -0.11 20.96
N ARG A 82 24.73 -1.32 21.54
CA ARG A 82 25.65 -1.67 22.65
C ARG A 82 27.12 -1.56 22.25
N ARG A 83 27.45 -1.91 21.00
CA ARG A 83 28.79 -1.75 20.44
C ARG A 83 29.12 -0.31 20.05
N ARG A 84 28.18 0.63 20.23
CA ARG A 84 28.30 2.03 19.83
C ARG A 84 28.56 2.18 18.32
N ASP A 85 27.94 1.31 17.52
CA ASP A 85 27.98 1.41 16.07
C ASP A 85 27.18 2.64 15.60
N PRO A 86 27.77 3.56 14.80
CA PRO A 86 27.11 4.81 14.44
C PRO A 86 25.77 4.66 13.76
N ASP A 87 25.64 3.74 12.80
CA ASP A 87 24.41 3.59 12.03
C ASP A 87 23.31 2.99 12.90
N ALA A 88 23.62 1.93 13.66
CA ALA A 88 22.68 1.32 14.61
C ALA A 88 22.19 2.29 15.70
N VAL A 89 23.11 3.09 16.26
CA VAL A 89 22.77 4.10 17.28
C VAL A 89 21.83 5.15 16.70
N VAL A 90 22.13 5.68 15.51
CA VAL A 90 21.29 6.70 14.90
C VAL A 90 19.92 6.16 14.51
N GLU A 91 19.85 4.96 13.95
CA GLU A 91 18.58 4.30 13.61
C GLU A 91 17.72 4.06 14.86
N TYR A 92 18.32 3.49 15.92
CA TYR A 92 17.62 3.20 17.17
C TYR A 92 17.04 4.46 17.82
N PHE A 93 17.84 5.49 18.01
CA PHE A 93 17.38 6.71 18.68
C PHE A 93 16.43 7.54 17.82
N SER A 94 16.57 7.49 16.49
CA SER A 94 15.57 8.09 15.59
C SER A 94 14.24 7.35 15.74
N ALA A 95 14.24 6.01 15.69
CA ALA A 95 13.03 5.22 15.87
C ALA A 95 12.36 5.47 17.23
N ALA A 96 13.14 5.62 18.31
CA ALA A 96 12.61 5.98 19.63
C ALA A 96 11.89 7.35 19.61
N LEU A 97 12.45 8.36 18.95
CA LEU A 97 11.80 9.67 18.80
C LEU A 97 10.50 9.60 17.99
N TYR A 98 10.45 8.77 16.94
CA TYR A 98 9.24 8.59 16.12
C TYR A 98 8.15 7.79 16.84
N ALA A 99 8.53 6.79 17.63
CA ALA A 99 7.61 5.98 18.41
C ALA A 99 7.04 6.74 19.62
N SER A 100 7.67 7.86 20.02
CA SER A 100 7.21 8.66 21.15
C SER A 100 5.80 9.23 20.93
N THR A 101 4.94 8.97 21.91
CA THR A 101 3.58 9.53 21.99
C THR A 101 3.53 10.86 22.74
N ALA A 102 4.65 11.28 23.36
CA ALA A 102 4.73 12.50 24.14
C ALA A 102 4.80 13.76 23.26
N TRP A 103 5.24 13.62 22.00
CA TRP A 103 5.35 14.74 21.08
C TRP A 103 3.96 15.24 20.61
N PRO A 104 3.65 16.55 20.75
CA PRO A 104 2.32 17.06 20.41
C PRO A 104 1.88 16.78 18.97
N GLU A 105 0.58 16.58 18.79
CA GLU A 105 -0.03 16.41 17.47
C GLU A 105 0.10 17.71 16.65
N GLY A 106 0.42 17.58 15.36
CA GLY A 106 0.62 18.72 14.45
C GLY A 106 1.95 19.46 14.61
N PHE A 107 2.80 19.07 15.55
CA PHE A 107 4.16 19.61 15.63
C PHE A 107 5.07 18.88 14.62
N PRO A 108 6.01 19.60 13.99
CA PRO A 108 7.00 18.98 13.12
C PRO A 108 7.90 18.01 13.89
N ARG A 109 8.46 17.05 13.18
CA ARG A 109 9.34 15.98 13.66
C ARG A 109 10.49 15.74 12.67
N GLN A 110 11.01 16.79 12.00
CA GLN A 110 12.21 16.60 11.18
C GLN A 110 13.45 16.39 12.04
N VAL A 111 14.21 15.33 11.79
CA VAL A 111 15.48 15.04 12.45
C VAL A 111 16.64 14.85 11.48
N ALA A 112 17.83 15.25 11.91
CA ALA A 112 19.06 14.82 11.31
C ALA A 112 20.06 14.45 12.38
N ALA A 113 20.61 13.25 12.30
CA ALA A 113 21.39 12.67 13.36
C ALA A 113 22.71 12.12 12.82
N ALA A 114 23.74 12.23 13.64
CA ALA A 114 25.01 11.55 13.47
C ALA A 114 25.55 11.20 14.86
N TYR A 115 26.28 10.10 14.94
CA TYR A 115 26.83 9.61 16.20
C TYR A 115 28.36 9.54 16.18
N ASP A 116 28.95 10.11 17.22
CA ASP A 116 30.39 10.08 17.51
C ASP A 116 30.65 8.95 18.51
N SER A 117 31.07 7.80 17.99
CA SER A 117 31.29 6.58 18.79
C SER A 117 32.43 6.72 19.80
N ALA A 118 33.44 7.55 19.49
CA ALA A 118 34.57 7.78 20.38
C ALA A 118 34.17 8.64 21.59
N ALA A 119 33.34 9.65 21.36
CA ALA A 119 32.83 10.53 22.41
C ALA A 119 31.57 9.98 23.12
N GLY A 120 30.93 8.94 22.58
CA GLY A 120 29.61 8.50 23.03
C GLY A 120 28.56 9.59 22.86
N GLN A 121 28.68 10.39 21.80
CA GLN A 121 27.88 11.62 21.63
C GLN A 121 26.98 11.53 20.41
N LEU A 122 25.67 11.69 20.63
CA LEU A 122 24.70 11.86 19.55
C LEU A 122 24.55 13.34 19.22
N VAL A 123 24.71 13.70 17.94
CA VAL A 123 24.52 15.06 17.44
C VAL A 123 23.29 15.09 16.56
N LEU A 124 22.34 15.96 16.89
CA LEU A 124 20.99 15.93 16.36
C LEU A 124 20.49 17.34 16.01
N ASP A 125 20.00 17.53 14.79
CA ASP A 125 19.22 18.68 14.39
C ASP A 125 17.74 18.28 14.40
N TRP A 126 16.91 18.95 15.18
CA TRP A 126 15.48 18.66 15.33
C TRP A 126 14.63 19.86 14.92
N GLU A 127 13.54 19.63 14.20
CA GLU A 127 12.63 20.68 13.78
C GLU A 127 11.66 21.05 14.90
N LEU A 128 11.60 22.34 15.16
CA LEU A 128 10.75 22.95 16.16
C LEU A 128 9.51 23.56 15.50
N PRO A 129 8.38 23.65 16.23
CA PRO A 129 7.20 24.33 15.72
C PRO A 129 7.49 25.80 15.43
N SER A 130 6.82 26.35 14.42
CA SER A 130 6.86 27.80 14.15
C SER A 130 6.05 28.60 15.19
N CYS A 131 6.16 29.93 15.17
CA CYS A 131 5.46 30.81 16.13
C CYS A 131 3.92 30.74 16.04
N SER A 132 3.37 30.15 14.97
CA SER A 132 1.92 29.98 14.79
C SER A 132 1.27 29.10 15.87
N VAL A 133 2.04 28.24 16.55
CA VAL A 133 1.52 27.39 17.66
C VAL A 133 1.06 28.20 18.87
N VAL A 134 1.44 29.48 18.96
CA VAL A 134 0.96 30.39 20.01
C VAL A 134 -0.12 31.30 19.43
N PRO A 135 -1.41 31.11 19.80
CA PRO A 135 -2.51 31.90 19.25
C PRO A 135 -2.30 33.42 19.38
N GLU A 136 -2.71 34.16 18.35
CA GLU A 136 -2.68 35.63 18.38
C GLU A 136 -3.75 36.22 19.31
N ALA A 137 -4.88 35.53 19.46
CA ALA A 137 -5.92 35.90 20.41
C ALA A 137 -5.55 35.45 21.84
N LYS A 138 -5.69 36.36 22.81
CA LYS A 138 -5.56 36.06 24.24
C LYS A 138 -6.83 35.43 24.80
N SER A 139 -7.99 35.90 24.34
CA SER A 139 -9.30 35.43 24.77
C SER A 139 -10.36 35.77 23.74
N VAL A 140 -11.33 34.87 23.58
CA VAL A 140 -12.52 35.09 22.76
C VAL A 140 -13.72 35.25 23.70
N ARG A 141 -14.49 36.32 23.53
CA ARG A 141 -15.73 36.56 24.30
C ARG A 141 -16.93 36.62 23.37
N TYR A 142 -17.90 35.74 23.58
CA TYR A 142 -19.16 35.80 22.86
C TYR A 142 -20.03 36.97 23.36
N MET A 143 -20.47 37.82 22.43
CA MET A 143 -21.31 38.98 22.68
C MET A 143 -22.75 38.67 22.28
N TYR A 144 -23.54 38.19 23.25
CA TYR A 144 -24.93 37.75 23.04
C TYR A 144 -25.81 38.80 22.32
N ALA A 145 -25.67 40.08 22.66
CA ALA A 145 -26.50 41.14 22.09
C ALA A 145 -26.25 41.39 20.59
N ALA A 146 -25.08 41.00 20.07
CA ALA A 146 -24.68 41.21 18.69
C ALA A 146 -24.48 39.90 17.92
N ASP A 147 -24.72 38.75 18.58
CA ASP A 147 -24.43 37.40 18.07
C ASP A 147 -23.03 37.27 17.42
N GLN A 148 -22.01 37.78 18.13
CA GLN A 148 -20.66 37.92 17.58
C GLN A 148 -19.58 37.54 18.60
N HIS A 149 -18.50 36.93 18.13
CA HIS A 149 -17.30 36.69 18.92
C HIS A 149 -16.38 37.91 18.89
N LYS A 150 -16.00 38.43 20.06
CA LYS A 150 -15.01 39.50 20.21
C LYS A 150 -13.69 38.91 20.71
N GLU A 151 -12.68 38.97 19.87
CA GLU A 151 -11.32 38.56 20.22
C GLU A 151 -10.56 39.71 20.88
N SER A 152 -9.77 39.40 21.91
CA SER A 152 -8.81 40.32 22.49
C SER A 152 -7.40 39.90 22.10
N PRO A 153 -6.59 40.78 21.47
CA PRO A 153 -5.27 40.41 20.98
C PRO A 153 -4.31 40.11 22.14
N ARG A 154 -3.43 39.14 21.94
CA ARG A 154 -2.32 38.82 22.84
C ARG A 154 -1.15 39.77 22.57
N PRO A 155 -0.60 40.44 23.58
CA PRO A 155 0.60 41.27 23.40
C PRO A 155 1.77 40.47 22.82
N VAL A 156 2.52 41.06 21.90
CA VAL A 156 3.67 40.41 21.23
C VAL A 156 4.71 39.92 22.24
N THR A 157 4.93 40.66 23.33
CA THR A 157 5.84 40.25 24.43
C THR A 157 5.38 38.97 25.11
N GLN A 158 4.08 38.84 25.36
CA GLN A 158 3.50 37.62 25.95
C GLN A 158 3.55 36.45 24.95
N ARG A 159 3.28 36.71 23.67
CA ARG A 159 3.37 35.69 22.61
C ARG A 159 4.79 35.15 22.47
N ARG A 160 5.80 36.05 22.49
CA ARG A 160 7.22 35.70 22.49
C ARG A 160 7.62 34.86 23.71
N ALA A 161 7.17 35.24 24.91
CA ALA A 161 7.50 34.51 26.13
C ALA A 161 6.94 33.07 26.08
N LEU A 162 5.67 32.91 25.68
CA LEU A 162 5.06 31.58 25.50
C LEU A 162 5.76 30.77 24.42
N TYR A 163 6.12 31.39 23.29
CA TYR A 163 6.79 30.69 22.21
C TYR A 163 8.19 30.22 22.63
N ARG A 164 8.96 31.06 23.34
CA ARG A 164 10.24 30.65 23.93
C ARG A 164 10.10 29.46 24.86
N GLU A 165 9.05 29.46 25.69
CA GLU A 165 8.76 28.38 26.62
C GLU A 165 8.45 27.07 25.87
N VAL A 166 7.61 27.13 24.82
CA VAL A 166 7.32 25.97 23.96
C VAL A 166 8.60 25.41 23.34
N LEU A 167 9.46 26.27 22.77
CA LEU A 167 10.72 25.82 22.18
C LEU A 167 11.63 25.14 23.22
N ALA A 168 11.72 25.69 24.43
CA ALA A 168 12.52 25.10 25.50
C ALA A 168 11.94 23.74 25.95
N GLN A 169 10.62 23.63 26.09
CA GLN A 169 9.96 22.37 26.42
C GLN A 169 10.16 21.30 25.33
N CYS A 170 10.06 21.68 24.05
CA CYS A 170 10.36 20.78 22.93
C CYS A 170 11.80 20.22 23.00
N MET A 171 12.79 21.09 23.27
CA MET A 171 14.19 20.67 23.39
C MET A 171 14.39 19.70 24.56
N LEU A 172 13.80 20.01 25.72
CA LEU A 172 13.88 19.14 26.91
C LEU A 172 13.15 17.81 26.70
N LEU A 173 12.04 17.82 25.96
CA LEU A 173 11.29 16.61 25.64
C LEU A 173 12.11 15.67 24.73
N VAL A 174 12.73 16.19 23.67
CA VAL A 174 13.60 15.37 22.81
C VAL A 174 14.76 14.76 23.62
N LEU A 175 15.40 15.54 24.49
CA LEU A 175 16.45 15.02 25.38
C LEU A 175 15.90 13.94 26.33
N HIS A 176 14.72 14.15 26.90
CA HIS A 176 14.07 13.19 27.77
C HIS A 176 13.82 11.86 27.07
N GLU A 177 13.23 11.88 25.87
CA GLU A 177 12.94 10.67 25.09
C GLU A 177 14.23 9.92 24.72
N LEU A 178 15.27 10.64 24.30
CA LEU A 178 16.57 10.04 23.97
C LEU A 178 17.23 9.36 25.17
N PHE A 179 17.30 10.04 26.32
CA PHE A 179 17.92 9.46 27.52
C PHE A 179 17.04 8.38 28.16
N ALA A 180 15.71 8.46 28.02
CA ALA A 180 14.81 7.41 28.48
C ALA A 180 14.93 6.13 27.63
N ALA A 181 15.19 6.28 26.32
CA ALA A 181 15.43 5.16 25.41
C ALA A 181 16.83 4.54 25.55
N ASP A 182 17.79 5.21 26.21
CA ASP A 182 19.17 4.70 26.34
C ASP A 182 19.32 3.59 27.39
N GLU A 183 18.52 2.53 27.29
CA GLU A 183 18.73 1.29 28.06
C GLU A 183 20.11 0.65 27.81
N PRO A 184 20.66 0.67 26.57
CA PRO A 184 21.97 0.07 26.29
C PRO A 184 23.18 0.84 26.86
N GLY A 185 23.02 2.11 27.26
CA GLY A 185 24.12 2.94 27.76
C GLY A 185 25.09 3.42 26.66
N ALA A 186 24.56 3.71 25.47
CA ALA A 186 25.33 4.23 24.35
C ALA A 186 25.63 5.72 24.51
N LEU A 187 24.78 6.50 25.20
CA LEU A 187 24.88 7.96 25.23
C LEU A 187 25.60 8.48 26.48
N GLU A 188 26.76 9.09 26.28
CA GLU A 188 27.43 9.92 27.29
C GLU A 188 26.87 11.35 27.26
N SER A 189 26.55 11.86 26.07
CA SER A 189 25.96 13.19 25.88
C SER A 189 25.17 13.31 24.58
N VAL A 190 24.26 14.27 24.53
CA VAL A 190 23.50 14.63 23.33
C VAL A 190 23.73 16.10 23.00
N THR A 191 24.14 16.39 21.77
CA THR A 191 24.09 17.74 21.21
C THR A 191 22.82 17.87 20.39
N LEU A 192 21.90 18.73 20.81
CA LEU A 192 20.61 18.95 20.17
C LEU A 192 20.54 20.38 19.65
N ASN A 193 20.23 20.54 18.37
CA ASN A 193 20.02 21.82 17.70
C ASN A 193 18.58 21.91 17.20
N GLY A 194 17.82 22.85 17.71
CA GLY A 194 16.45 23.10 17.29
C GLY A 194 16.39 24.09 16.14
N PHE A 195 15.89 23.68 14.98
CA PHE A 195 15.71 24.55 13.82
C PHE A 195 14.24 24.74 13.47
N VAL A 196 13.95 25.82 12.74
CA VAL A 196 12.68 26.00 12.05
C VAL A 196 12.96 26.30 10.59
N ASP A 197 12.08 25.86 9.70
CA ASP A 197 12.15 26.27 8.31
C ASP A 197 11.69 27.72 8.17
N GLY A 198 12.46 28.49 7.40
CA GLY A 198 12.20 29.89 7.19
C GLY A 198 12.99 30.43 6.00
N HIS A 199 12.88 31.74 5.80
CA HIS A 199 13.70 32.44 4.83
C HIS A 199 14.76 33.22 5.59
N ASP A 200 16.02 33.10 5.17
CA ASP A 200 17.08 33.94 5.71
C ASP A 200 16.75 35.42 5.38
N PRO A 201 16.55 36.29 6.38
CA PRO A 201 16.19 37.69 6.15
C PRO A 201 17.27 38.48 5.39
N THR A 202 18.50 37.96 5.32
CA THR A 202 19.63 38.59 4.64
C THR A 202 19.74 38.15 3.18
N THR A 203 19.48 36.87 2.89
CA THR A 203 19.65 36.30 1.54
C THR A 203 18.34 36.00 0.82
N GLY A 204 17.21 36.00 1.53
CA GLY A 204 15.87 35.68 1.02
C GLY A 204 15.71 34.20 0.63
N ARG A 205 16.72 33.36 0.83
CA ARG A 205 16.69 31.95 0.44
C ARG A 205 16.00 31.12 1.53
N PRO A 206 15.21 30.11 1.14
CA PRO A 206 14.70 29.14 2.09
C PRO A 206 15.88 28.40 2.75
N GLY A 207 15.80 28.18 4.06
CA GLY A 207 16.82 27.49 4.81
C GLY A 207 16.43 27.25 6.27
N ARG A 208 17.23 26.42 6.93
CA ARG A 208 17.05 26.08 8.35
C ARG A 208 17.60 27.17 9.25
N ILE A 209 16.74 27.74 10.09
CA ILE A 209 17.11 28.76 11.07
C ILE A 209 17.12 28.11 12.45
N TYR A 210 18.29 27.99 13.05
CA TYR A 210 18.45 27.42 14.38
C TYR A 210 18.01 28.42 15.44
N LEU A 211 17.04 28.05 16.27
CA LEU A 211 16.51 28.89 17.35
C LEU A 211 16.93 28.42 18.73
N ALA A 212 17.42 27.18 18.86
CA ALA A 212 17.93 26.63 20.11
C ALA A 212 19.12 25.68 19.85
N THR A 213 20.05 25.60 20.79
CA THR A 213 21.10 24.56 20.80
C THR A 213 21.48 24.23 22.23
N VAL A 214 21.78 22.97 22.51
CA VAL A 214 22.21 22.50 23.83
C VAL A 214 23.11 21.29 23.67
N MET A 215 24.13 21.18 24.52
CA MET A 215 24.92 19.96 24.69
C MET A 215 24.67 19.46 26.12
N ALA A 216 23.88 18.41 26.25
CA ALA A 216 23.48 17.84 27.53
C ALA A 216 24.26 16.55 27.82
N PRO A 217 25.12 16.51 28.85
CA PRO A 217 25.65 15.26 29.39
C PRO A 217 24.53 14.45 30.05
N HIS A 218 24.54 13.13 29.85
CA HIS A 218 23.53 12.24 30.42
C HIS A 218 23.50 12.32 31.96
N SER A 219 24.67 12.41 32.59
CA SER A 219 24.81 12.54 34.05
C SER A 219 24.14 13.80 34.61
N VAL A 220 24.33 14.94 33.95
CA VAL A 220 23.75 16.22 34.38
C VAL A 220 22.24 16.23 34.17
N PHE A 221 21.77 15.70 33.03
CA PHE A 221 20.35 15.70 32.70
C PHE A 221 19.53 14.82 33.65
N ARG A 222 20.06 13.66 34.05
CA ARG A 222 19.38 12.71 34.94
C ARG A 222 19.12 13.28 36.35
N ASP A 223 19.94 14.23 36.81
CA ASP A 223 19.76 14.87 38.12
C ASP A 223 18.64 15.93 38.11
N LEU A 224 18.10 16.28 36.93
CA LEU A 224 17.03 17.26 36.77
C LEU A 224 15.66 16.63 37.05
N HIS A 225 14.84 17.34 37.81
CA HIS A 225 13.45 16.98 38.06
C HIS A 225 12.52 17.76 37.12
N LEU A 226 12.41 17.31 35.85
CA LEU A 226 11.76 18.06 34.76
C LEU A 226 10.32 18.51 35.06
N ALA A 227 9.57 17.82 35.92
CA ALA A 227 8.21 18.21 36.28
C ALA A 227 8.11 19.51 37.09
N GLN A 228 9.24 20.01 37.64
CA GLN A 228 9.27 21.18 38.53
C GLN A 228 10.17 22.31 38.01
N VAL A 229 10.75 22.17 36.82
CA VAL A 229 11.65 23.19 36.26
C VAL A 229 10.90 24.22 35.43
N ASP A 230 11.39 25.45 35.43
CA ASP A 230 11.12 26.41 34.36
C ASP A 230 11.93 25.98 33.13
N ALA A 231 11.29 25.75 31.98
CA ALA A 231 11.95 25.13 30.84
C ALA A 231 13.05 26.02 30.27
N CYS A 232 12.81 27.33 30.18
CA CYS A 232 13.79 28.29 29.69
C CYS A 232 15.05 28.33 30.56
N SER A 233 14.90 28.45 31.88
CA SER A 233 16.03 28.44 32.82
C SER A 233 16.72 27.07 32.90
N CYS A 234 15.97 25.97 32.82
CA CYS A 234 16.54 24.63 32.76
C CYS A 234 17.47 24.48 31.55
N LEU A 235 16.99 24.88 30.37
CA LEU A 235 17.77 24.79 29.14
C LEU A 235 18.98 25.73 29.17
N ALA A 236 18.78 27.01 29.55
CA ALA A 236 19.82 28.03 29.46
C ALA A 236 20.84 27.99 30.61
N ASP A 237 20.38 27.82 31.85
CA ASP A 237 21.22 27.96 33.04
C ASP A 237 21.80 26.60 33.49
N ALA A 238 20.95 25.56 33.57
CA ALA A 238 21.37 24.25 34.05
C ALA A 238 22.14 23.46 32.99
N LEU A 239 21.61 23.38 31.76
CA LEU A 239 22.24 22.67 30.65
C LEU A 239 23.20 23.54 29.82
N ARG A 240 23.33 24.84 30.16
CA ARG A 240 24.16 25.82 29.43
C ARG A 240 23.84 25.90 27.93
N GLY A 241 22.60 25.65 27.58
CA GLY A 241 22.09 25.79 26.23
C GLY A 241 21.90 27.25 25.83
N GLN A 242 21.63 27.47 24.56
CA GLN A 242 21.31 28.78 23.99
C GLN A 242 19.92 28.73 23.39
N LEU A 243 19.11 29.72 23.71
CA LEU A 243 17.77 29.91 23.14
C LEU A 243 17.68 31.32 22.56
N SER A 244 17.11 31.42 21.36
CA SER A 244 16.96 32.68 20.63
C SER A 244 16.32 33.76 21.50
N ALA A 245 16.88 34.97 21.50
CA ALA A 245 16.33 36.12 22.22
C ALA A 245 14.92 36.49 21.72
N ARG A 246 14.72 36.41 20.39
CA ARG A 246 13.49 36.78 19.68
C ARG A 246 13.16 35.71 18.63
N PRO A 247 12.67 34.54 19.05
CA PRO A 247 12.35 33.46 18.13
C PRO A 247 11.16 33.81 17.21
N ASP A 248 10.27 34.71 17.64
CA ASP A 248 9.20 35.30 16.83
C ASP A 248 9.71 36.09 15.62
N GLN A 249 10.97 36.54 15.66
CA GLN A 249 11.64 37.26 14.58
C GLN A 249 12.72 36.39 13.91
N LEU A 250 12.71 35.07 14.17
CA LEU A 250 13.68 34.12 13.64
C LEU A 250 15.15 34.53 13.89
N THR A 251 15.44 35.16 15.04
CA THR A 251 16.82 35.52 15.39
C THR A 251 17.64 34.24 15.60
N PRO A 252 18.66 33.95 14.77
CA PRO A 252 19.34 32.67 14.81
C PRO A 252 20.26 32.54 16.03
N VAL A 253 20.42 31.31 16.47
CA VAL A 253 21.45 30.86 17.42
C VAL A 253 22.43 30.00 16.63
N ARG A 254 23.72 30.06 16.98
CA ARG A 254 24.74 29.27 16.28
C ARG A 254 24.83 27.87 16.90
N PRO A 255 24.57 26.78 16.13
CA PRO A 255 24.79 25.43 16.62
C PRO A 255 26.22 25.21 17.10
N SER A 256 26.37 24.51 18.22
CA SER A 256 27.70 24.17 18.76
C SER A 256 28.43 23.14 17.89
N ARG A 257 27.70 22.10 17.45
CA ARG A 257 28.15 21.04 16.55
C ARG A 257 26.96 20.56 15.73
N ARG A 258 27.12 20.32 14.43
CA ARG A 258 26.07 19.75 13.57
C ARG A 258 26.37 18.30 13.18
N PRO A 259 25.36 17.51 12.79
CA PRO A 259 25.56 16.12 12.37
C PRO A 259 26.63 15.96 11.28
N GLN A 260 26.64 16.88 10.31
CA GLN A 260 27.62 16.94 9.22
C GLN A 260 29.07 17.16 9.68
N ASP A 261 29.29 17.65 10.89
CA ASP A 261 30.62 17.91 11.45
C ASP A 261 31.20 16.66 12.18
N VAL A 262 30.43 15.56 12.28
CA VAL A 262 30.84 14.32 12.97
C VAL A 262 31.68 13.39 12.08
N GLY A 263 31.75 13.65 10.77
CA GLY A 263 32.59 12.90 9.82
C GLY A 263 32.04 11.53 9.39
N ASN A 264 30.90 11.11 9.93
CA ASN A 264 30.15 9.92 9.53
C ASN A 264 28.94 10.28 8.64
N ARG A 265 28.33 9.28 7.97
CA ARG A 265 27.09 9.48 7.18
C ARG A 265 26.04 10.14 8.06
N VAL A 266 25.55 11.30 7.64
CA VAL A 266 24.44 11.99 8.31
C VAL A 266 23.15 11.33 7.92
N VAL A 267 22.38 10.90 8.91
CA VAL A 267 21.08 10.25 8.72
C VAL A 267 19.99 11.26 9.07
N THR A 268 19.42 11.87 8.05
CA THR A 268 18.40 12.95 8.15
C THR A 268 16.95 12.48 8.41
N HIS A 269 16.61 11.64 9.40
CA HIS A 269 15.21 11.18 9.49
C HIS A 269 14.28 12.34 9.81
N GLY A 270 13.44 12.82 8.90
CA GLY A 270 12.60 13.94 9.28
C GLY A 270 11.24 13.92 8.64
N SER A 271 10.23 14.40 9.37
CA SER A 271 8.90 14.73 8.85
C SER A 271 8.94 15.85 7.80
N ASP A 272 9.61 15.61 6.69
CA ASP A 272 8.80 15.51 5.51
C ASP A 272 8.53 14.02 5.47
N GLU A 273 7.32 13.63 5.86
CA GLU A 273 6.59 12.59 5.15
C GLU A 273 7.39 12.18 3.90
N ASP A 274 8.07 11.01 3.87
CA ASP A 274 9.13 10.68 2.87
C ASP A 274 8.81 11.37 1.54
N PRO A 275 9.74 12.08 0.87
CA PRO A 275 9.39 13.00 -0.20
C PRO A 275 8.38 12.36 -1.13
N ASP A 276 7.16 12.90 -1.15
CA ASP A 276 6.09 12.29 -1.92
C ASP A 276 6.53 12.34 -3.36
N LEU A 277 6.78 11.17 -3.94
CA LEU A 277 7.25 11.07 -5.30
C LEU A 277 6.21 11.69 -6.27
N TYR A 278 4.95 11.84 -5.85
CA TYR A 278 3.93 12.61 -6.58
C TYR A 278 4.08 14.12 -6.52
N GLU A 279 4.65 14.67 -5.44
CA GLU A 279 4.73 16.11 -5.20
C GLU A 279 6.14 16.70 -5.46
N MET A 280 7.18 15.86 -5.49
CA MET A 280 8.56 16.30 -5.72
C MET A 280 8.80 16.82 -7.14
N ASP A 281 9.65 17.84 -7.29
CA ASP A 281 9.98 18.43 -8.60
C ASP A 281 10.48 17.37 -9.63
N PRO A 282 10.06 17.41 -10.91
CA PRO A 282 10.47 16.41 -11.91
C PRO A 282 11.98 16.25 -12.05
N ILE A 283 12.75 17.34 -11.97
CA ILE A 283 14.22 17.28 -12.08
C ILE A 283 14.80 16.67 -10.79
N ALA A 284 14.21 16.95 -9.63
CA ALA A 284 14.58 16.31 -8.38
C ALA A 284 14.28 14.79 -8.40
N PHE A 285 13.18 14.37 -9.04
CA PHE A 285 12.84 12.94 -9.19
C PHE A 285 13.80 12.21 -10.14
N GLU A 286 14.15 12.83 -11.27
CA GLU A 286 15.17 12.31 -12.20
C GLU A 286 16.53 12.14 -11.49
N ASN A 287 16.93 13.13 -10.66
CA ASN A 287 18.15 13.05 -9.84
C ASN A 287 18.07 11.94 -8.79
N LEU A 288 16.92 11.77 -8.12
CA LEU A 288 16.72 10.71 -7.13
C LEU A 288 16.86 9.32 -7.76
N VAL A 289 16.30 9.13 -8.95
CA VAL A 289 16.47 7.87 -9.71
C VAL A 289 17.94 7.70 -10.10
N ALA A 290 18.63 8.74 -10.57
CA ALA A 290 20.07 8.64 -10.85
C ALA A 290 20.89 8.27 -9.60
N ASP A 291 20.53 8.80 -8.43
CA ASP A 291 21.17 8.45 -7.16
C ASP A 291 20.89 7.00 -6.75
N LEU A 292 19.70 6.46 -7.04
CA LEU A 292 19.39 5.03 -6.84
C LEU A 292 20.32 4.14 -7.67
N PHE A 293 20.48 4.43 -8.96
CA PHE A 293 21.38 3.66 -9.82
C PHE A 293 22.85 3.76 -9.37
N ARG A 294 23.29 4.93 -8.86
CA ARG A 294 24.61 5.09 -8.23
C ARG A 294 24.77 4.26 -6.96
N ALA A 295 23.74 4.25 -6.10
CA ALA A 295 23.73 3.46 -4.87
C ALA A 295 23.73 1.95 -5.14
N MET A 296 23.24 1.52 -6.32
CA MET A 296 23.33 0.15 -6.82
C MET A 296 24.70 -0.18 -7.46
N GLY A 297 25.64 0.77 -7.48
CA GLY A 297 27.01 0.57 -7.99
C GLY A 297 27.21 0.89 -9.48
N MET A 298 26.22 1.52 -10.13
CA MET A 298 26.31 1.91 -11.56
C MET A 298 26.79 3.36 -11.73
N GLN A 299 27.35 3.67 -12.89
CA GLN A 299 27.71 5.06 -13.24
C GLN A 299 26.51 5.73 -13.92
N ALA A 300 25.71 6.50 -13.18
CA ALA A 300 24.52 7.17 -13.71
C ALA A 300 24.68 8.70 -13.78
N VAL A 301 24.25 9.30 -14.90
CA VAL A 301 24.26 10.75 -15.15
C VAL A 301 22.90 11.17 -15.72
N THR A 302 22.29 12.21 -15.14
CA THR A 302 21.08 12.85 -15.67
C THR A 302 21.39 13.63 -16.94
N THR A 303 20.61 13.46 -17.99
CA THR A 303 20.75 14.20 -19.25
C THR A 303 20.10 15.59 -19.11
N GLN A 304 20.60 16.62 -19.81
CA GLN A 304 19.97 17.94 -19.79
C GLN A 304 18.92 18.03 -20.91
N ARG A 305 17.65 18.27 -20.53
CA ARG A 305 16.49 18.42 -21.42
C ARG A 305 16.82 19.07 -22.76
N SER A 306 16.57 18.36 -23.87
CA SER A 306 15.54 18.71 -24.89
C SER A 306 15.81 18.16 -26.30
N ASN A 307 16.63 17.12 -26.55
CA ASN A 307 16.76 16.62 -27.94
C ASN A 307 17.17 15.15 -28.13
N ASP A 308 17.01 14.34 -27.09
CA ASP A 308 17.61 13.02 -26.93
C ASP A 308 16.57 11.89 -26.86
N GLY A 309 15.36 12.11 -27.40
CA GLY A 309 14.40 11.03 -27.66
C GLY A 309 13.79 10.40 -26.40
N GLY A 310 13.76 11.15 -25.29
CA GLY A 310 13.06 10.74 -24.06
C GLY A 310 13.89 9.94 -23.05
N VAL A 311 15.23 10.01 -23.12
CA VAL A 311 16.14 9.50 -22.08
C VAL A 311 16.29 10.55 -20.98
N ASP A 312 16.03 10.16 -19.72
CA ASP A 312 16.14 11.06 -18.57
C ASP A 312 17.41 10.77 -17.75
N VAL A 313 17.87 9.51 -17.71
CA VAL A 313 19.13 9.10 -17.07
C VAL A 313 19.87 8.10 -17.96
N ASP A 314 21.15 8.37 -18.23
CA ASP A 314 22.08 7.42 -18.82
C ASP A 314 22.84 6.71 -17.69
N ALA A 315 22.72 5.39 -17.60
CA ALA A 315 23.44 4.56 -16.64
C ALA A 315 24.38 3.57 -17.33
N LEU A 316 25.57 3.35 -16.78
CA LEU A 316 26.53 2.36 -17.25
C LEU A 316 26.81 1.35 -16.12
N ASP A 317 26.49 0.09 -16.37
CA ASP A 317 26.86 -1.01 -15.48
C ASP A 317 28.30 -1.46 -15.77
N PRO A 318 29.26 -1.33 -14.83
CA PRO A 318 30.66 -1.69 -15.02
C PRO A 318 30.94 -3.20 -14.95
N ALA A 319 29.93 -4.05 -14.69
CA ALA A 319 30.11 -5.49 -14.54
C ALA A 319 30.71 -6.14 -15.82
N PRO A 320 31.80 -6.93 -15.71
CA PRO A 320 32.36 -7.63 -16.87
C PRO A 320 31.35 -8.61 -17.47
N ILE A 321 31.29 -8.71 -18.80
CA ILE A 321 30.48 -9.67 -19.58
C ILE A 321 28.98 -9.36 -19.65
N ARG A 322 28.35 -8.87 -18.57
CA ARG A 322 26.90 -8.56 -18.52
C ARG A 322 26.57 -7.06 -18.45
N GLY A 323 27.52 -6.22 -18.07
CA GLY A 323 27.36 -4.78 -17.99
C GLY A 323 27.31 -4.12 -19.36
N GLY A 324 26.80 -2.89 -19.41
CA GLY A 324 26.54 -2.18 -20.67
C GLY A 324 25.79 -0.88 -20.44
N LYS A 325 25.48 -0.19 -21.55
CA LYS A 325 24.73 1.07 -21.50
C LYS A 325 23.27 0.78 -21.20
N ILE A 326 22.73 1.42 -20.17
CA ILE A 326 21.34 1.34 -19.73
C ILE A 326 20.72 2.71 -19.91
N VAL A 327 19.60 2.75 -20.61
CA VAL A 327 18.81 3.97 -20.80
C VAL A 327 17.64 3.93 -19.83
N VAL A 328 17.51 4.96 -19.01
CA VAL A 328 16.46 5.06 -18.01
C VAL A 328 15.55 6.21 -18.37
N GLN A 329 14.25 5.91 -18.43
CA GLN A 329 13.20 6.91 -18.61
C GLN A 329 12.37 6.97 -17.33
N VAL A 330 12.09 8.19 -16.89
CA VAL A 330 11.43 8.48 -15.63
C VAL A 330 10.12 9.19 -15.93
N LYS A 331 9.01 8.59 -15.50
CA LYS A 331 7.66 9.12 -15.73
C LYS A 331 6.91 9.29 -14.41
N ARG A 332 6.84 10.54 -13.94
CA ARG A 332 6.03 10.92 -12.77
C ARG A 332 4.55 11.02 -13.17
N TYR A 333 3.79 9.95 -12.98
CA TYR A 333 2.35 9.89 -13.26
C TYR A 333 1.54 9.60 -12.00
N ARG A 334 0.33 10.15 -11.92
CA ARG A 334 -0.66 9.83 -10.86
C ARG A 334 -1.60 8.67 -11.25
N ASN A 335 -1.76 8.44 -12.55
CA ASN A 335 -2.59 7.37 -13.11
C ASN A 335 -1.71 6.26 -13.70
N THR A 336 -2.30 5.10 -13.98
CA THR A 336 -1.61 3.95 -14.59
C THR A 336 -0.88 4.35 -15.87
N VAL A 337 0.38 3.91 -16.01
CA VAL A 337 1.21 4.24 -17.19
C VAL A 337 0.77 3.40 -18.39
N PRO A 338 0.44 4.05 -19.53
CA PRO A 338 -0.05 3.34 -20.69
C PRO A 338 1.07 2.64 -21.48
N PRO A 339 0.76 1.56 -22.24
CA PRO A 339 1.76 0.77 -22.99
C PRO A 339 2.48 1.56 -24.08
N THR A 340 1.97 2.72 -24.48
CA THR A 340 2.62 3.66 -25.40
C THR A 340 3.97 4.13 -24.87
N ALA A 341 4.07 4.46 -23.58
CA ALA A 341 5.32 4.90 -22.96
C ALA A 341 6.41 3.80 -22.96
N VAL A 342 6.01 2.53 -22.79
CA VAL A 342 6.93 1.39 -22.83
C VAL A 342 7.40 1.10 -24.26
N ARG A 343 6.51 1.30 -25.25
CA ARG A 343 6.84 1.19 -26.69
C ARG A 343 7.83 2.27 -27.13
N ASP A 344 7.63 3.50 -26.66
CA ASP A 344 8.51 4.62 -26.97
C ASP A 344 9.90 4.39 -26.38
N LEU A 345 10.00 3.97 -25.11
CA LEU A 345 11.28 3.61 -24.49
C LEU A 345 12.01 2.52 -25.28
N TYR A 346 11.30 1.52 -25.79
CA TYR A 346 11.92 0.47 -26.60
C TYR A 346 12.53 1.01 -27.90
N GLY A 347 11.87 1.97 -28.56
CA GLY A 347 12.44 2.70 -29.69
C GLY A 347 13.73 3.42 -29.30
N THR A 348 13.71 4.13 -28.18
CA THR A 348 14.87 4.87 -27.65
C THR A 348 16.04 3.94 -27.30
N VAL A 349 15.79 2.75 -26.75
CA VAL A 349 16.83 1.74 -26.46
C VAL A 349 17.53 1.26 -27.72
N GLN A 350 16.76 1.03 -28.79
CA GLN A 350 17.30 0.59 -30.09
C GLN A 350 18.11 1.72 -30.76
N ASP A 351 17.58 2.95 -30.75
CA ASP A 351 18.23 4.10 -31.36
C ASP A 351 19.50 4.52 -30.61
N ALA A 352 19.50 4.42 -29.27
CA ALA A 352 20.64 4.74 -28.42
C ALA A 352 21.69 3.62 -28.33
N GLY A 353 21.42 2.44 -28.92
CA GLY A 353 22.28 1.26 -28.85
C GLY A 353 22.47 0.71 -27.43
N ALA A 354 21.47 0.86 -26.56
CA ALA A 354 21.54 0.45 -25.17
C ALA A 354 21.26 -1.05 -25.01
N ASN A 355 21.93 -1.67 -24.04
CA ASN A 355 21.76 -3.09 -23.73
C ASN A 355 20.46 -3.36 -22.97
N LYS A 356 19.94 -2.37 -22.25
CA LYS A 356 18.72 -2.45 -21.46
C LYS A 356 18.05 -1.08 -21.35
N GLY A 357 16.73 -1.05 -21.38
CA GLY A 357 15.92 0.11 -21.01
C GLY A 357 15.26 -0.12 -19.66
N VAL A 358 15.19 0.92 -18.82
CA VAL A 358 14.43 0.88 -17.57
C VAL A 358 13.41 2.00 -17.57
N LEU A 359 12.13 1.67 -17.34
CA LEU A 359 11.08 2.66 -17.15
C LEU A 359 10.71 2.71 -15.67
N VAL A 360 10.89 3.89 -15.07
CA VAL A 360 10.59 4.13 -13.65
C VAL A 360 9.36 5.02 -13.55
N THR A 361 8.39 4.65 -12.72
CA THR A 361 7.20 5.48 -12.51
C THR A 361 6.75 5.54 -11.05
N THR A 362 6.01 6.60 -10.72
CA THR A 362 5.35 6.80 -9.42
C THR A 362 3.97 6.14 -9.32
N SER A 363 3.45 5.57 -10.41
CA SER A 363 2.17 4.85 -10.43
C SER A 363 2.35 3.37 -10.75
N ARG A 364 1.29 2.68 -11.18
CA ARG A 364 1.33 1.28 -11.62
C ARG A 364 1.43 1.22 -13.15
N PHE A 365 1.94 0.12 -13.69
CA PHE A 365 1.87 -0.17 -15.12
C PHE A 365 0.61 -0.96 -15.43
N GLY A 366 -0.04 -0.67 -16.56
CA GLY A 366 -1.16 -1.48 -17.04
C GLY A 366 -0.71 -2.88 -17.48
N PRO A 367 -1.61 -3.87 -17.57
CA PRO A 367 -1.29 -5.21 -18.04
C PRO A 367 -0.56 -5.20 -19.39
N GLY A 368 -1.04 -4.41 -20.36
CA GLY A 368 -0.40 -4.28 -21.68
C GLY A 368 1.04 -3.72 -21.67
N SER A 369 1.43 -3.00 -20.62
CA SER A 369 2.81 -2.49 -20.43
C SER A 369 3.75 -3.63 -20.04
N HIS A 370 3.33 -4.51 -19.12
CA HIS A 370 4.08 -5.70 -18.74
C HIS A 370 4.14 -6.73 -19.89
N THR A 371 3.02 -6.95 -20.60
CA THR A 371 2.98 -7.83 -21.77
C THR A 371 3.95 -7.38 -22.87
N PHE A 372 4.09 -6.06 -23.11
CA PHE A 372 5.01 -5.56 -24.12
C PHE A 372 6.49 -5.64 -23.71
N ALA A 373 6.80 -5.49 -22.42
CA ALA A 373 8.16 -5.56 -21.89
C ALA A 373 8.69 -7.00 -21.81
N ASN A 374 7.80 -7.99 -21.68
CA ASN A 374 8.18 -9.40 -21.58
C ASN A 374 8.97 -9.88 -22.81
N GLY A 375 10.13 -10.49 -22.57
CA GLY A 375 11.04 -10.98 -23.61
C GLY A 375 11.87 -9.90 -24.34
N LYS A 376 11.75 -8.62 -23.94
CA LYS A 376 12.56 -7.51 -24.48
C LYS A 376 13.59 -7.05 -23.46
N PRO A 377 14.66 -6.34 -23.88
CA PRO A 377 15.62 -5.71 -22.97
C PRO A 377 15.01 -4.49 -22.25
N LEU A 378 13.84 -4.66 -21.62
CA LEU A 378 13.12 -3.63 -20.88
C LEU A 378 12.82 -4.11 -19.46
N GLU A 379 12.92 -3.20 -18.50
CA GLU A 379 12.57 -3.43 -17.11
C GLU A 379 11.65 -2.31 -16.63
N LEU A 380 10.59 -2.68 -15.92
CA LEU A 380 9.56 -1.77 -15.46
C LEU A 380 9.61 -1.71 -13.94
N ILE A 381 9.84 -0.53 -13.38
CA ILE A 381 9.90 -0.32 -11.92
C ILE A 381 8.66 0.51 -11.51
N PRO A 382 7.59 -0.13 -11.03
CA PRO A 382 6.40 0.55 -10.54
C PRO A 382 6.67 1.28 -9.22
N GLY A 383 5.79 2.21 -8.84
CA GLY A 383 6.04 3.09 -7.70
C GLY A 383 6.26 2.37 -6.36
N ALA A 384 5.53 1.28 -6.09
CA ALA A 384 5.72 0.50 -4.87
C ALA A 384 7.11 -0.16 -4.82
N GLU A 385 7.55 -0.75 -5.95
CA GLU A 385 8.86 -1.38 -6.06
C GLU A 385 10.00 -0.35 -6.04
N LEU A 386 9.76 0.83 -6.59
CA LEU A 386 10.69 1.96 -6.51
C LEU A 386 10.94 2.37 -5.06
N VAL A 387 9.87 2.51 -4.26
CA VAL A 387 9.98 2.82 -2.83
C VAL A 387 10.77 1.73 -2.09
N ASP A 388 10.49 0.46 -2.37
CA ASP A 388 11.24 -0.66 -1.79
C ASP A 388 12.72 -0.66 -2.20
N LEU A 389 13.04 -0.28 -3.43
CA LEU A 389 14.42 -0.15 -3.91
C LEU A 389 15.14 1.04 -3.27
N LEU A 390 14.48 2.19 -3.14
CA LEU A 390 15.03 3.36 -2.45
C LEU A 390 15.40 3.00 -1.01
N HIS A 391 14.48 2.37 -0.26
CA HIS A 391 14.73 1.96 1.12
C HIS A 391 15.87 0.94 1.24
N ARG A 392 15.90 -0.09 0.37
CA ARG A 392 16.97 -1.10 0.36
C ARG A 392 18.37 -0.50 0.13
N HIS A 393 18.45 0.61 -0.59
CA HIS A 393 19.71 1.29 -0.90
C HIS A 393 19.96 2.55 -0.03
N GLY A 394 19.17 2.73 1.04
CA GLY A 394 19.35 3.82 2.01
C GLY A 394 18.98 5.21 1.48
N LEU A 395 18.13 5.27 0.46
CA LEU A 395 17.52 6.48 -0.11
C LEU A 395 16.06 6.61 0.35
N ARG A 396 15.49 7.81 0.27
CA ARG A 396 14.14 8.11 0.78
C ARG A 396 13.14 8.42 -0.33
N GLY A 397 11.90 8.00 -0.12
CA GLY A 397 10.73 8.39 -0.92
C GLY A 397 9.52 7.54 -0.54
N ARG A 398 8.34 8.15 -0.46
CA ARG A 398 7.05 7.42 -0.38
C ARG A 398 6.15 7.85 -1.52
N LEU A 399 5.11 7.07 -1.73
CA LEU A 399 3.94 7.52 -2.45
C LEU A 399 2.96 8.05 -1.41
N GLY A 400 2.70 9.35 -1.41
CA GLY A 400 1.72 9.94 -0.49
C GLY A 400 0.32 9.40 -0.78
N ASP A 401 -0.53 9.35 0.25
CA ASP A 401 -1.97 9.13 0.07
C ASP A 401 -2.54 10.36 -0.63
N GLY A 402 -2.63 10.29 -1.95
CA GLY A 402 -3.13 11.37 -2.78
C GLY A 402 -4.54 11.79 -2.36
N SER A 403 -4.65 12.88 -1.58
CA SER A 403 -5.86 13.68 -1.38
C SER A 403 -7.21 12.93 -1.49
N ARG A 404 -7.63 12.30 -0.40
CA ARG A 404 -8.96 12.60 0.16
C ARG A 404 -8.74 13.26 1.51
N ARG A 405 -9.04 14.56 1.59
CA ARG A 405 -9.32 15.23 2.88
C ARG A 405 -10.43 14.44 3.58
N SER A 406 -10.04 13.55 4.49
CA SER A 406 -10.93 13.00 5.49
C SER A 406 -11.16 14.08 6.53
N ALA A 407 -12.37 14.63 6.57
CA ALA A 407 -12.79 15.41 7.72
C ALA A 407 -12.75 14.51 8.95
N ALA A 408 -11.96 14.92 9.96
CA ALA A 408 -11.95 14.47 11.35
C ALA A 408 -12.58 13.09 11.63
N GLN A 409 -11.74 12.06 11.80
CA GLN A 409 -12.12 10.87 12.54
C GLN A 409 -12.38 11.25 14.01
N PRO A 410 -13.57 10.99 14.57
CA PRO A 410 -13.69 10.82 16.01
C PRO A 410 -13.00 9.49 16.39
N ALA A 411 -12.49 9.45 17.62
CA ALA A 411 -11.91 8.28 18.30
C ALA A 411 -12.68 6.96 18.03
N PRO A 412 -12.02 5.79 18.13
CA PRO A 412 -12.60 4.52 17.72
C PRO A 412 -13.79 4.16 18.62
N THR A 413 -14.99 4.57 18.20
CA THR A 413 -16.19 3.84 18.56
C THR A 413 -16.14 2.56 17.76
N VAL A 414 -15.97 1.44 18.46
CA VAL A 414 -16.22 0.09 17.96
C VAL A 414 -17.41 0.15 16.99
N PRO A 415 -17.20 -0.01 15.68
CA PRO A 415 -18.32 -0.17 14.77
C PRO A 415 -18.94 -1.51 15.12
N ASP A 416 -20.21 -1.49 15.48
CA ASP A 416 -21.04 -2.69 15.57
C ASP A 416 -20.88 -3.42 14.21
N THR A 417 -20.05 -4.47 14.19
CA THR A 417 -19.85 -5.37 13.05
C THR A 417 -21.08 -6.25 12.90
N ARG A 418 -22.22 -5.62 12.65
CA ARG A 418 -23.31 -6.28 11.93
C ARG A 418 -23.16 -5.89 10.48
N LEU A 419 -22.52 -6.79 9.74
CA LEU A 419 -22.76 -6.93 8.31
C LEU A 419 -24.27 -6.82 8.07
N PRO A 420 -24.74 -6.18 6.99
CA PRO A 420 -26.15 -6.27 6.63
C PRO A 420 -26.49 -7.77 6.53
N ASP A 421 -27.43 -8.23 7.36
CA ASP A 421 -27.86 -9.62 7.43
C ASP A 421 -28.55 -10.10 6.13
N ASP A 422 -28.67 -9.21 5.13
CA ASP A 422 -29.29 -9.46 3.84
C ASP A 422 -28.28 -9.22 2.69
N TYR A 423 -27.80 -10.31 2.11
CA TYR A 423 -26.94 -10.31 0.93
C TYR A 423 -27.26 -11.52 0.06
N ASN A 424 -26.97 -11.42 -1.23
CA ASN A 424 -27.13 -12.52 -2.17
C ASN A 424 -25.76 -13.05 -2.59
N VAL A 425 -25.68 -14.36 -2.81
CA VAL A 425 -24.50 -15.00 -3.41
C VAL A 425 -24.86 -15.45 -4.81
N LEU A 426 -24.07 -15.00 -5.78
CA LEU A 426 -24.18 -15.34 -7.19
C LEU A 426 -23.17 -16.42 -7.49
N GLY A 427 -23.60 -17.68 -7.40
CA GLY A 427 -22.81 -18.84 -7.75
C GLY A 427 -22.86 -19.09 -9.25
N MET A 428 -21.72 -19.27 -9.91
CA MET A 428 -21.65 -19.46 -11.35
C MET A 428 -21.07 -20.81 -11.70
N SER A 429 -21.72 -21.52 -12.60
CA SER A 429 -21.25 -22.82 -13.09
C SER A 429 -21.37 -22.89 -14.61
N TRP A 430 -20.48 -23.64 -15.26
CA TRP A 430 -20.46 -23.87 -16.70
C TRP A 430 -19.84 -25.23 -17.01
N THR A 431 -20.23 -25.83 -18.13
CA THR A 431 -19.57 -26.99 -18.73
C THR A 431 -18.30 -26.53 -19.47
N GLY A 432 -17.26 -27.37 -19.47
CA GLY A 432 -15.96 -27.08 -20.10
C GLY A 432 -14.82 -26.94 -19.09
N SER A 433 -13.58 -27.09 -19.55
CA SER A 433 -12.35 -26.99 -18.75
C SER A 433 -11.67 -25.62 -18.83
N VAL A 434 -12.28 -24.66 -19.54
CA VAL A 434 -11.74 -23.31 -19.70
C VAL A 434 -11.69 -22.61 -18.35
N ALA A 435 -10.50 -22.14 -17.97
CA ALA A 435 -10.28 -21.29 -16.81
C ALA A 435 -10.78 -19.89 -17.14
N LEU A 436 -11.76 -19.41 -16.38
CA LEU A 436 -12.39 -18.11 -16.59
C LEU A 436 -12.33 -17.29 -15.31
N ASP A 437 -11.98 -16.02 -15.47
CA ASP A 437 -12.10 -15.02 -14.43
C ASP A 437 -13.46 -14.35 -14.53
N VAL A 438 -14.18 -14.37 -13.41
CA VAL A 438 -15.46 -13.69 -13.28
C VAL A 438 -15.24 -12.36 -12.56
N CYS A 439 -15.64 -11.28 -13.24
CA CYS A 439 -15.54 -9.93 -12.73
C CYS A 439 -16.94 -9.31 -12.55
N ALA A 440 -17.04 -8.31 -11.68
CA ALA A 440 -18.25 -7.55 -11.46
C ALA A 440 -18.02 -6.03 -11.54
N LEU A 441 -18.98 -5.31 -12.11
CA LEU A 441 -18.93 -3.86 -12.32
C LEU A 441 -20.14 -3.20 -11.67
N VAL A 442 -19.92 -2.25 -10.77
CA VAL A 442 -20.99 -1.39 -10.22
C VAL A 442 -21.04 -0.09 -11.02
N CYS A 443 -22.18 0.16 -11.67
CA CYS A 443 -22.31 1.16 -12.72
C CYS A 443 -23.46 2.15 -12.46
N ARG A 444 -23.26 3.34 -13.04
CA ARG A 444 -24.30 4.33 -13.32
C ARG A 444 -24.48 4.46 -14.83
N GLY A 445 -25.62 4.05 -15.35
CA GLY A 445 -25.90 3.93 -16.77
C GLY A 445 -25.00 2.90 -17.44
N ASN A 446 -24.06 3.37 -18.27
CA ASN A 446 -23.09 2.54 -18.98
C ASN A 446 -21.65 2.83 -18.54
N ARG A 447 -21.45 3.46 -17.38
CA ARG A 447 -20.13 3.73 -16.81
C ARG A 447 -20.00 3.17 -15.41
N VAL A 448 -18.83 2.63 -15.08
CA VAL A 448 -18.50 2.22 -13.71
C VAL A 448 -18.40 3.46 -12.82
N LEU A 449 -18.82 3.34 -11.56
CA LEU A 449 -18.78 4.46 -10.60
C LEU A 449 -17.35 4.96 -10.36
N SER A 450 -16.40 4.04 -10.22
CA SER A 450 -14.95 4.29 -10.21
C SER A 450 -14.19 2.99 -10.49
N ASP A 451 -12.89 3.06 -10.75
CA ASP A 451 -12.05 1.86 -10.93
C ASP A 451 -12.10 0.91 -9.73
N ASP A 452 -12.27 1.45 -8.51
CA ASP A 452 -12.41 0.64 -7.28
C ASP A 452 -13.75 -0.11 -7.21
N HIS A 453 -14.74 0.27 -8.04
CA HIS A 453 -16.04 -0.41 -8.16
C HIS A 453 -16.05 -1.49 -9.26
N PHE A 454 -14.88 -1.81 -9.80
CA PHE A 454 -14.63 -2.98 -10.63
C PHE A 454 -13.99 -4.07 -9.77
N VAL A 455 -14.74 -5.14 -9.52
CA VAL A 455 -14.30 -6.29 -8.73
C VAL A 455 -13.73 -7.36 -9.64
N PHE A 456 -12.48 -7.73 -9.43
CA PHE A 456 -11.73 -8.74 -10.17
C PHE A 456 -10.63 -9.33 -9.27
N PHE A 457 -9.77 -10.22 -9.77
CA PHE A 457 -8.82 -10.96 -8.93
C PHE A 457 -7.88 -10.07 -8.07
N ASN A 458 -7.43 -8.92 -8.58
CA ASN A 458 -6.60 -7.96 -7.84
C ASN A 458 -7.39 -6.90 -7.04
N ASN A 459 -8.70 -6.83 -7.22
CA ASN A 459 -9.58 -5.97 -6.44
C ASN A 459 -10.81 -6.77 -5.98
N PRO A 460 -10.68 -7.57 -4.91
CA PRO A 460 -11.68 -8.59 -4.57
C PRO A 460 -12.96 -8.03 -3.93
N GLN A 461 -13.04 -6.73 -3.63
CA GLN A 461 -14.22 -6.10 -3.03
C GLN A 461 -14.35 -4.62 -3.38
N THR A 462 -15.57 -4.09 -3.34
CA THR A 462 -15.83 -2.65 -3.46
C THR A 462 -15.46 -1.89 -2.18
N PRO A 463 -15.24 -0.55 -2.23
CA PRO A 463 -14.81 0.24 -1.06
C PRO A 463 -15.78 0.21 0.12
N ASP A 464 -17.07 0.06 -0.17
CA ASP A 464 -18.19 -0.06 0.76
C ASP A 464 -18.47 -1.51 1.19
N GLY A 465 -17.76 -2.49 0.61
CA GLY A 465 -17.90 -3.92 0.91
C GLY A 465 -19.22 -4.53 0.42
N THR A 466 -20.00 -3.80 -0.39
CA THR A 466 -21.31 -4.25 -0.89
C THR A 466 -21.20 -5.37 -1.90
N VAL A 467 -20.13 -5.40 -2.69
CA VAL A 467 -19.78 -6.48 -3.62
C VAL A 467 -18.43 -7.08 -3.23
N ARG A 468 -18.35 -8.41 -3.23
CA ARG A 468 -17.12 -9.15 -2.90
C ARG A 468 -17.02 -10.47 -3.66
N ALA A 469 -15.85 -10.74 -4.23
CA ALA A 469 -15.52 -12.06 -4.77
C ALA A 469 -15.36 -13.08 -3.63
N LEU A 470 -15.99 -14.24 -3.77
CA LEU A 470 -15.94 -15.34 -2.81
C LEU A 470 -15.24 -16.56 -3.43
N PRO A 471 -14.58 -17.40 -2.61
CA PRO A 471 -14.10 -18.69 -3.08
C PRO A 471 -15.28 -19.56 -3.53
N ALA A 472 -15.18 -20.10 -4.74
CA ALA A 472 -16.23 -20.94 -5.30
C ALA A 472 -16.37 -22.26 -4.54
N THR A 473 -17.61 -22.72 -4.36
CA THR A 473 -17.91 -24.01 -3.74
C THR A 473 -18.65 -24.87 -4.76
N ALA A 474 -18.19 -26.10 -4.99
CA ALA A 474 -18.81 -27.01 -5.95
C ALA A 474 -20.34 -27.14 -5.68
N PRO A 475 -21.21 -27.03 -6.70
CA PRO A 475 -20.92 -27.14 -8.14
C PRO A 475 -20.47 -25.84 -8.83
N ASP A 476 -20.40 -24.71 -8.12
CA ASP A 476 -20.01 -23.43 -8.71
C ASP A 476 -18.49 -23.37 -8.90
N LYS A 477 -18.07 -22.75 -10.01
CA LYS A 477 -16.68 -22.49 -10.38
C LYS A 477 -16.25 -21.05 -10.07
N ALA A 478 -17.20 -20.13 -9.91
CA ALA A 478 -16.96 -18.76 -9.43
C ALA A 478 -18.12 -18.32 -8.53
N ALA A 479 -17.87 -17.41 -7.58
CA ALA A 479 -18.91 -16.88 -6.70
C ALA A 479 -18.69 -15.39 -6.38
N ILE A 480 -19.75 -14.59 -6.46
CA ILE A 480 -19.74 -13.17 -6.08
C ILE A 480 -20.86 -12.89 -5.08
N ARG A 481 -20.52 -12.31 -3.94
CA ARG A 481 -21.48 -11.76 -2.98
C ARG A 481 -21.85 -10.34 -3.39
N VAL A 482 -23.13 -10.02 -3.34
CA VAL A 482 -23.66 -8.67 -3.57
C VAL A 482 -24.79 -8.36 -2.60
N SER A 483 -24.75 -7.18 -2.00
CA SER A 483 -25.80 -6.65 -1.12
C SER A 483 -26.61 -5.62 -1.90
N PHE A 484 -27.60 -6.06 -2.67
CA PHE A 484 -28.34 -5.22 -3.63
C PHE A 484 -29.00 -3.99 -3.01
N ASP A 485 -29.49 -4.10 -1.77
CA ASP A 485 -30.15 -2.99 -1.06
C ASP A 485 -29.16 -2.01 -0.43
N ALA A 486 -27.90 -2.41 -0.30
CA ALA A 486 -26.82 -1.59 0.26
C ALA A 486 -25.92 -0.98 -0.83
N LEU A 487 -26.11 -1.33 -2.11
CA LEU A 487 -25.38 -0.71 -3.21
C LEU A 487 -25.56 0.83 -3.18
N PRO A 488 -24.53 1.60 -3.57
CA PRO A 488 -24.59 3.07 -3.56
C PRO A 488 -25.83 3.59 -4.29
N ASP A 489 -26.48 4.62 -3.76
CA ASP A 489 -27.71 5.19 -4.35
C ASP A 489 -27.53 5.67 -5.80
N GLU A 490 -26.29 6.01 -6.17
CA GLU A 490 -25.91 6.40 -7.52
C GLU A 490 -25.74 5.22 -8.49
N ALA A 491 -25.68 3.98 -8.00
CA ALA A 491 -25.64 2.76 -8.80
C ALA A 491 -27.05 2.41 -9.30
N ASP A 492 -27.20 2.28 -10.62
CA ASP A 492 -28.44 1.82 -11.26
C ASP A 492 -28.26 0.50 -12.01
N ARG A 493 -27.02 0.01 -12.12
CA ARG A 493 -26.67 -1.21 -12.84
C ARG A 493 -25.52 -1.96 -12.17
N PHE A 494 -25.64 -3.28 -12.09
CA PHE A 494 -24.59 -4.20 -11.64
C PHE A 494 -24.35 -5.24 -12.74
N VAL A 495 -23.14 -5.34 -13.28
CA VAL A 495 -22.83 -6.17 -14.46
C VAL A 495 -21.87 -7.29 -14.08
N LEU A 496 -22.12 -8.49 -14.58
CA LEU A 496 -21.28 -9.66 -14.42
C LEU A 496 -20.63 -10.04 -15.74
N VAL A 497 -19.33 -10.31 -15.68
CA VAL A 497 -18.49 -10.55 -16.85
C VAL A 497 -17.65 -11.79 -16.61
N ALA A 498 -17.49 -12.62 -17.64
CA ALA A 498 -16.49 -13.68 -17.67
C ALA A 498 -15.44 -13.35 -18.74
N ALA A 499 -14.17 -13.58 -18.43
CA ALA A 499 -13.07 -13.44 -19.38
C ALA A 499 -12.07 -14.59 -19.24
N ILE A 500 -11.45 -14.97 -20.35
CA ILE A 500 -10.30 -15.88 -20.37
C ILE A 500 -9.06 -15.06 -20.06
N ASP A 501 -8.22 -15.57 -19.18
CA ASP A 501 -6.88 -15.03 -18.97
C ASP A 501 -5.96 -15.49 -20.12
N PRO A 502 -5.52 -14.59 -21.02
CA PRO A 502 -4.64 -14.94 -22.12
C PRO A 502 -3.24 -15.41 -21.68
N GLU A 503 -2.85 -15.21 -20.41
CA GLU A 503 -1.60 -15.74 -19.85
C GLU A 503 -1.71 -17.24 -19.47
N VAL A 504 -2.92 -17.72 -19.17
CA VAL A 504 -3.16 -19.12 -18.79
C VAL A 504 -3.31 -20.01 -20.03
N ASP A 505 -4.02 -19.55 -21.06
CA ASP A 505 -4.14 -20.24 -22.34
C ASP A 505 -4.37 -19.24 -23.49
N PRO A 506 -3.32 -18.85 -24.25
CA PRO A 506 -3.39 -17.82 -25.28
C PRO A 506 -4.25 -18.20 -26.50
N ASP A 507 -4.43 -19.49 -26.74
CA ASP A 507 -5.20 -20.03 -27.87
C ASP A 507 -6.64 -20.42 -27.46
N ALA A 508 -6.99 -20.26 -26.17
CA ALA A 508 -8.33 -20.55 -25.67
C ALA A 508 -9.33 -19.47 -26.07
N ASP A 509 -10.52 -19.92 -26.46
CA ASP A 509 -11.68 -19.08 -26.69
C ASP A 509 -12.89 -19.58 -25.88
N LEU A 510 -13.97 -18.82 -25.90
CA LEU A 510 -15.19 -19.14 -25.17
C LEU A 510 -16.01 -20.26 -25.84
N SER A 511 -15.50 -20.97 -26.85
CA SER A 511 -16.22 -22.11 -27.48
C SER A 511 -16.49 -23.25 -26.50
N GLY A 512 -15.66 -23.40 -25.48
CA GLY A 512 -15.84 -24.38 -24.40
C GLY A 512 -16.79 -23.92 -23.30
N PHE A 513 -17.26 -22.66 -23.29
CA PHE A 513 -18.16 -22.12 -22.27
C PHE A 513 -19.61 -22.39 -22.66
N THR A 514 -20.14 -23.51 -22.18
CA THR A 514 -21.49 -24.02 -22.52
C THR A 514 -22.27 -24.39 -21.26
N ASP A 515 -23.60 -24.42 -21.33
CA ASP A 515 -24.50 -24.70 -20.20
C ASP A 515 -24.23 -23.78 -18.99
N ALA A 516 -23.83 -22.54 -19.26
CA ALA A 516 -23.50 -21.61 -18.19
C ALA A 516 -24.77 -21.16 -17.46
N CYS A 517 -24.72 -21.13 -16.12
CA CYS A 517 -25.82 -20.65 -15.30
C CYS A 517 -25.33 -19.90 -14.06
N ILE A 518 -26.11 -18.90 -13.64
CA ILE A 518 -25.91 -18.18 -12.38
C ILE A 518 -27.02 -18.61 -11.40
N ARG A 519 -26.63 -19.18 -10.27
CA ARG A 519 -27.53 -19.51 -9.15
C ARG A 519 -27.53 -18.33 -8.19
N LEU A 520 -28.72 -17.81 -7.91
CA LEU A 520 -28.94 -16.80 -6.90
C LEU A 520 -29.21 -17.51 -5.57
N LEU A 521 -28.38 -17.26 -4.58
CA LEU A 521 -28.43 -17.89 -3.26
C LEU A 521 -28.67 -16.82 -2.19
N ASP A 522 -29.46 -17.17 -1.19
CA ASP A 522 -29.65 -16.35 0.02
C ASP A 522 -28.41 -16.44 0.97
N PRO A 523 -28.36 -15.67 2.07
CA PRO A 523 -27.27 -15.77 3.05
C PRO A 523 -27.10 -17.18 3.65
N GLY A 524 -28.17 -17.97 3.68
CA GLY A 524 -28.19 -19.36 4.15
C GLY A 524 -27.74 -20.38 3.09
N MET A 525 -27.29 -19.94 1.91
CA MET A 525 -26.91 -20.77 0.76
C MET A 525 -28.08 -21.58 0.17
N THR A 526 -29.32 -21.10 0.37
CA THR A 526 -30.53 -21.65 -0.26
C THR A 526 -30.71 -21.03 -1.65
N GLU A 527 -30.94 -21.87 -2.67
CA GLU A 527 -31.15 -21.41 -4.05
C GLU A 527 -32.52 -20.70 -4.16
N LEU A 528 -32.46 -19.38 -4.39
CA LEU A 528 -33.62 -18.51 -4.64
C LEU A 528 -34.07 -18.58 -6.10
N GLY A 529 -33.14 -18.84 -7.02
CA GLY A 529 -33.44 -18.95 -8.44
C GLY A 529 -32.21 -19.23 -9.29
N ARG A 530 -32.46 -19.54 -10.57
CA ARG A 530 -31.44 -19.76 -11.57
C ARG A 530 -31.65 -18.80 -12.74
N LEU A 531 -30.58 -18.12 -13.10
CA LEU A 531 -30.53 -17.18 -14.19
C LEU A 531 -29.78 -17.85 -15.34
N GLU A 532 -30.43 -17.90 -16.49
CA GLU A 532 -29.78 -18.32 -17.73
C GLU A 532 -28.77 -17.24 -18.13
N VAL A 533 -27.62 -17.67 -18.65
CA VAL A 533 -26.62 -16.78 -19.25
C VAL A 533 -26.34 -17.26 -20.66
N SER A 534 -25.87 -16.36 -21.52
CA SER A 534 -25.49 -16.75 -22.87
C SER A 534 -24.26 -17.66 -22.86
N ASP A 535 -24.28 -18.67 -23.74
CA ASP A 535 -23.09 -19.47 -24.02
C ASP A 535 -22.04 -18.65 -24.78
N GLY A 536 -20.80 -19.08 -24.66
CA GLY A 536 -19.67 -18.49 -25.33
C GLY A 536 -19.62 -18.87 -26.82
N ARG A 537 -18.97 -18.04 -27.62
CA ARG A 537 -18.81 -18.29 -29.06
C ARG A 537 -17.33 -18.45 -29.44
N PRO A 538 -17.05 -19.14 -30.55
CA PRO A 538 -15.68 -19.24 -31.05
C PRO A 538 -15.07 -17.85 -31.30
N ARG A 539 -13.77 -17.70 -30.99
CA ARG A 539 -12.97 -16.47 -31.07
C ARG A 539 -13.31 -15.35 -30.08
N GLU A 540 -14.34 -15.50 -29.25
CA GLU A 540 -14.61 -14.55 -28.17
C GLU A 540 -13.77 -14.93 -26.95
N THR A 541 -13.19 -13.95 -26.26
CA THR A 541 -12.32 -14.14 -25.09
C THR A 541 -12.86 -13.44 -23.84
N ALA A 542 -13.89 -12.60 -23.98
CA ALA A 542 -14.68 -12.08 -22.86
C ALA A 542 -16.17 -11.99 -23.21
N LEU A 543 -17.04 -12.14 -22.21
CA LEU A 543 -18.49 -12.17 -22.37
C LEU A 543 -19.19 -11.53 -21.17
N VAL A 544 -20.17 -10.66 -21.46
CA VAL A 544 -21.10 -10.17 -20.44
C VAL A 544 -22.13 -11.25 -20.15
N LEU A 545 -22.08 -11.85 -18.95
CA LEU A 545 -22.99 -12.89 -18.50
C LEU A 545 -24.41 -12.33 -18.30
N GLY A 546 -24.49 -11.14 -17.70
CA GLY A 546 -25.76 -10.46 -17.47
C GLY A 546 -25.61 -9.20 -16.65
N SER A 547 -26.69 -8.44 -16.54
CA SER A 547 -26.72 -7.20 -15.75
C SER A 547 -27.99 -7.11 -14.92
N PHE A 548 -27.86 -6.77 -13.65
CA PHE A 548 -28.97 -6.36 -12.79
C PHE A 548 -29.20 -4.87 -12.97
N ARG A 549 -30.47 -4.45 -13.12
CA ARG A 549 -30.85 -3.04 -13.27
C ARG A 549 -31.85 -2.64 -12.20
N ARG A 550 -31.62 -1.50 -11.56
CA ARG A 550 -32.51 -0.96 -10.54
C ARG A 550 -33.73 -0.33 -11.22
N ARG A 551 -34.93 -0.76 -10.83
CA ARG A 551 -36.22 -0.18 -11.24
C ARG A 551 -36.56 1.04 -10.41
N ALA A 552 -37.48 1.86 -10.90
CA ALA A 552 -37.97 3.06 -10.21
C ALA A 552 -38.68 2.76 -8.86
N ASN A 553 -39.11 1.52 -8.64
CA ASN A 553 -39.71 1.07 -7.38
C ASN A 553 -38.68 0.53 -6.35
N GLY A 554 -37.40 0.51 -6.70
CA GLY A 554 -36.30 0.04 -5.83
C GLY A 554 -35.84 -1.39 -6.10
N ASP A 555 -36.61 -2.20 -6.84
CA ASP A 555 -36.28 -3.61 -7.11
C ASP A 555 -35.17 -3.75 -8.17
N TRP A 556 -34.43 -4.86 -8.13
CA TRP A 556 -33.42 -5.22 -9.12
C TRP A 556 -33.91 -6.30 -10.08
N ASP A 557 -33.87 -6.01 -11.38
CA ASP A 557 -34.17 -6.97 -12.45
C ASP A 557 -32.91 -7.51 -13.09
N PHE A 558 -32.84 -8.83 -13.29
CA PHE A 558 -31.83 -9.42 -14.14
C PHE A 558 -32.19 -9.26 -15.63
N VAL A 559 -31.25 -8.73 -16.39
CA VAL A 559 -31.28 -8.66 -17.86
C VAL A 559 -30.19 -9.56 -18.40
N LEU A 560 -30.59 -10.56 -19.17
CA LEU A 560 -29.70 -11.50 -19.85
C LEU A 560 -28.65 -10.74 -20.67
N GLY A 561 -27.38 -11.05 -20.42
CA GLY A 561 -26.26 -10.59 -21.22
C GLY A 561 -26.04 -11.49 -22.44
N GLY A 562 -25.24 -11.03 -23.39
CA GLY A 562 -24.93 -11.81 -24.60
C GLY A 562 -24.00 -11.10 -25.57
N LYS A 563 -23.30 -10.05 -25.10
CA LYS A 563 -22.30 -9.33 -25.88
C LYS A 563 -20.94 -9.95 -25.58
N GLY A 564 -20.42 -10.70 -26.55
CA GLY A 564 -19.06 -11.22 -26.53
C GLY A 564 -18.07 -10.26 -27.18
N TYR A 565 -16.82 -10.39 -26.79
CA TYR A 565 -15.71 -9.52 -27.17
C TYR A 565 -14.53 -10.37 -27.63
N THR A 566 -13.93 -9.99 -28.75
CA THR A 566 -12.77 -10.68 -29.33
C THR A 566 -11.45 -10.14 -28.79
N GLY A 567 -11.42 -8.87 -28.35
CA GLY A 567 -10.29 -8.20 -27.70
C GLY A 567 -10.23 -8.39 -26.19
N GLY A 568 -10.86 -9.44 -25.67
CA GLY A 568 -10.78 -9.84 -24.25
C GLY A 568 -11.41 -8.85 -23.29
N LEU A 569 -11.00 -8.96 -22.02
CA LEU A 569 -11.51 -8.13 -20.93
C LEU A 569 -11.25 -6.65 -21.19
N GLU A 570 -10.12 -6.31 -21.83
CA GLU A 570 -9.70 -4.93 -22.14
C GLU A 570 -10.69 -4.21 -23.06
N GLU A 571 -11.15 -4.86 -24.13
CA GLU A 571 -12.16 -4.30 -25.04
C GLU A 571 -13.50 -4.13 -24.33
N LEU A 572 -13.87 -5.09 -23.45
CA LEU A 572 -15.12 -5.08 -22.72
C LEU A 572 -15.21 -3.91 -21.74
N VAL A 573 -14.18 -3.70 -20.93
CA VAL A 573 -14.23 -2.69 -19.86
C VAL A 573 -14.14 -1.26 -20.39
N LYS A 574 -13.57 -1.05 -21.59
CA LYS A 574 -13.62 0.24 -22.32
C LYS A 574 -15.05 0.69 -22.60
N ASP A 575 -15.93 -0.23 -22.98
CA ASP A 575 -17.35 0.07 -23.20
C ASP A 575 -18.06 0.54 -21.93
N TYR A 576 -17.56 0.13 -20.76
CA TYR A 576 -18.05 0.56 -19.45
C TYR A 576 -17.29 1.77 -18.88
N GLY A 577 -16.52 2.46 -19.73
CA GLY A 577 -15.83 3.70 -19.37
C GLY A 577 -14.60 3.50 -18.47
N ILE A 578 -14.09 2.27 -18.35
CA ILE A 578 -12.78 2.02 -17.76
C ILE A 578 -11.73 2.22 -18.86
N GLU A 579 -10.85 3.19 -18.70
CA GLU A 579 -9.74 3.40 -19.64
C GLU A 579 -8.68 2.29 -19.44
N VAL A 580 -8.69 1.31 -20.34
CA VAL A 580 -7.67 0.24 -20.37
C VAL A 580 -6.77 0.44 -21.57
N GLU A 581 -5.71 1.22 -21.43
CA GLU A 581 -4.70 1.33 -22.49
C GLU A 581 -3.70 0.18 -22.48
#